data_AF-A0A928JP97-F1
#
_entry.id   AF-A0A928JP97-F1
#
_cell.length_a   1.000
_cell.length_b   1.000
_cell.length_c   1.000
_cell.angle_alpha   90.00
_cell.angle_beta   90.00
_cell.angle_gamma   90.00
#
_symmetry.space_group_name_H-M   'P 1'
#
loop_
_entity.id
_entity.type
_entity.pdbx_description
1 polymer ?
#
loop_
_entity_poly.entity_id
_entity_poly.type
_entity_poly.pdbx_seq_one_letter_code
_entity_poly.pdbx_strand_id
1 'polypeptide(L)'
;ETGKPARLCGTNVSNVTLHNQDYIREKKVGIGGVYNILKSGDIIPKLVDCVTEPEAIYEAPDQCPVCGEPLVKEAGTADIRCVNPGCPAQLSRTISYFASRPCMDIAGLGPKQVEALIGEGYLKSYADIYTLAEHRDELIEKGTVGREKGTDNLLAGIEASKQNEPWRLLAGFGIRNVGNTTARNLMRQFHSLDALAEADLETLTAVPDIGETTAVGLREYFDSEFGKEMLERFRASGLTMEQEDTQQSNVLEGTTIVVTGTLTTLTRNEIKELIENNGGKATGSVSKKTSYLVAGEAAGSKLTKAQSLGVPVLSEEEFLAMLEQ
;
A
#
# COMPACT_ATOMS: atom_id res chain seq x y z
N GLU A 1 22.52 -13.82 25.57
CA GLU A 1 22.52 -13.82 27.05
C GLU A 1 21.55 -12.88 27.76
N THR A 2 21.04 -11.77 27.21
CA THR A 2 20.45 -10.76 28.13
C THR A 2 18.94 -10.77 28.33
N GLY A 3 18.12 -11.42 27.49
CA GLY A 3 16.64 -11.31 27.59
C GLY A 3 16.15 -9.84 27.60
N LYS A 4 17.01 -8.92 27.14
CA LYS A 4 16.84 -7.46 27.18
C LYS A 4 17.10 -6.94 25.77
N PRO A 5 16.38 -5.89 25.33
CA PRO A 5 16.60 -5.27 24.03
C PRO A 5 18.06 -4.87 23.82
N ALA A 6 18.59 -5.10 22.63
CA ALA A 6 19.91 -4.63 22.24
C ALA A 6 19.86 -3.12 21.99
N ARG A 7 20.83 -2.35 22.48
CA ARG A 7 20.88 -0.90 22.27
C ARG A 7 21.70 -0.59 21.02
N LEU A 8 21.04 -0.09 19.96
CA LEU A 8 21.69 0.33 18.71
C LEU A 8 21.27 1.75 18.35
N CYS A 9 22.25 2.58 18.01
CA CYS A 9 22.05 3.97 17.58
C CYS A 9 21.10 4.76 18.50
N GLY A 10 21.27 4.60 19.82
CA GLY A 10 20.44 5.27 20.84
C GLY A 10 19.05 4.65 21.09
N THR A 11 18.66 3.61 20.35
CA THR A 11 17.33 2.96 20.45
C THR A 11 17.42 1.52 20.94
N ASN A 12 16.33 1.04 21.57
CA ASN A 12 16.20 -0.34 22.00
C ASN A 12 15.62 -1.19 20.85
N VAL A 13 16.34 -2.24 20.47
CA VAL A 13 15.96 -3.20 19.43
C VAL A 13 15.59 -4.51 20.11
N SER A 14 14.30 -4.85 20.09
CA SER A 14 13.79 -6.13 20.58
C SER A 14 13.52 -7.14 19.47
N ASN A 15 13.32 -6.68 18.23
CA ASN A 15 12.96 -7.52 17.09
C ASN A 15 13.82 -7.16 15.87
N VAL A 16 14.14 -8.18 15.06
CA VAL A 16 14.84 -8.05 13.78
C VAL A 16 14.16 -8.96 12.76
N THR A 17 14.01 -8.50 11.52
CA THR A 17 13.48 -9.36 10.44
C THR A 17 14.52 -10.39 10.01
N LEU A 18 14.06 -11.61 9.75
CA LEU A 18 14.89 -12.71 9.25
C LEU A 18 14.62 -13.02 7.77
N HIS A 19 13.87 -12.14 7.09
CA HIS A 19 13.51 -12.24 5.67
C HIS A 19 12.72 -13.52 5.29
N ASN A 20 13.36 -14.67 5.20
CA ASN A 20 12.76 -15.95 4.78
C ASN A 20 13.60 -17.16 5.25
N GLN A 21 13.13 -18.38 4.97
CA GLN A 21 13.80 -19.61 5.40
C GLN A 21 15.21 -19.75 4.82
N ASP A 22 15.43 -19.34 3.57
CA ASP A 22 16.73 -19.47 2.92
C ASP A 22 17.77 -18.55 3.59
N TYR A 23 17.38 -17.33 3.96
CA TYR A 23 18.20 -16.41 4.74
C TYR A 23 18.49 -16.93 6.15
N ILE A 24 17.50 -17.54 6.82
CA ILE A 24 17.68 -18.17 8.13
C ILE A 24 18.72 -19.28 8.07
N ARG A 25 18.69 -20.13 7.03
CA ARG A 25 19.69 -21.19 6.82
C ARG A 25 21.07 -20.61 6.51
N GLU A 26 21.16 -19.62 5.61
CA GLU A 26 22.42 -18.96 5.26
C GLU A 26 23.11 -18.36 6.49
N LYS A 27 22.33 -17.69 7.35
CA LYS A 27 22.83 -17.03 8.56
C LYS A 27 22.82 -17.93 9.80
N LYS A 28 22.49 -19.21 9.65
CA LYS A 28 22.42 -20.21 10.75
C LYS A 28 21.61 -19.72 11.95
N VAL A 29 20.46 -19.11 11.69
CA VAL A 29 19.64 -18.50 12.73
C VAL A 29 18.77 -19.57 13.41
N GLY A 30 18.75 -19.54 14.73
CA GLY A 30 18.03 -20.45 15.60
C GLY A 30 18.02 -19.98 17.06
N ILE A 31 17.22 -20.63 17.89
CA ILE A 31 17.08 -20.28 19.30
C ILE A 31 18.38 -20.58 20.04
N GLY A 32 18.82 -19.67 20.90
CA GLY A 32 20.04 -19.81 21.69
C GLY A 32 21.32 -19.30 21.00
N GLY A 33 21.28 -19.00 19.71
CA GLY A 33 22.43 -18.42 19.00
C GLY A 33 22.70 -16.95 19.36
N VAL A 34 23.91 -16.49 19.05
CA VAL A 34 24.37 -15.10 19.23
C VAL A 34 24.68 -14.53 17.85
N TYR A 35 24.14 -13.35 17.55
CA TYR A 35 24.16 -12.77 16.22
C TYR A 35 24.61 -11.31 16.26
N ASN A 36 25.33 -10.89 15.23
CA ASN A 36 25.59 -9.48 15.00
C ASN A 36 24.39 -8.85 14.27
N ILE A 37 23.95 -7.70 14.76
CA ILE A 37 22.88 -6.92 14.15
C ILE A 37 23.39 -5.52 13.81
N LEU A 38 22.94 -5.00 12.67
CA LEU A 38 23.31 -3.69 12.13
C LEU A 38 22.04 -2.91 11.81
N LYS A 39 22.04 -1.60 12.04
CA LYS A 39 21.01 -0.69 11.52
C LYS A 39 21.53 0.03 10.28
N SER A 40 20.91 -0.22 9.13
CA SER A 40 21.19 0.55 7.92
C SER A 40 20.47 1.90 8.00
N GLY A 41 21.23 2.99 7.90
CA GLY A 41 20.69 4.36 7.96
C GLY A 41 19.96 4.69 9.27
N ASP A 42 20.36 4.07 10.39
CA ASP A 42 19.80 4.22 11.74
C ASP A 42 18.31 3.82 11.93
N ILE A 43 17.64 3.30 10.89
CA ILE A 43 16.20 2.99 10.93
C ILE A 43 15.95 1.48 11.10
N ILE A 44 16.32 0.66 10.11
CA ILE A 44 15.89 -0.75 10.04
C ILE A 44 17.03 -1.67 10.53
N PRO A 45 16.84 -2.41 11.65
CA PRO A 45 17.81 -3.40 12.08
C PRO A 45 17.77 -4.63 11.16
N LYS A 46 18.95 -5.18 10.89
CA LYS A 46 19.17 -6.38 10.07
C LYS A 46 20.20 -7.26 10.75
N LEU A 47 20.01 -8.58 10.68
CA LEU A 47 21.03 -9.55 11.08
C LEU A 47 22.16 -9.57 10.05
N VAL A 48 23.42 -9.69 10.50
CA VAL A 48 24.59 -9.67 9.60
C VAL A 48 25.18 -11.07 9.49
N ASP A 49 25.54 -11.64 10.63
CA ASP A 49 26.15 -12.96 10.75
C ASP A 49 25.90 -13.58 12.13
N CYS A 50 26.27 -14.86 12.23
CA CYS A 50 26.21 -15.64 13.45
C CYS A 50 27.59 -15.69 14.12
N VAL A 51 27.64 -15.33 15.40
CA VAL A 51 28.84 -15.37 16.25
C VAL A 51 28.90 -16.70 16.98
N THR A 52 27.78 -17.12 17.55
CA THR A 52 27.63 -18.40 18.25
C THR A 52 26.46 -19.13 17.64
N GLU A 53 26.72 -20.30 17.06
CA GLU A 53 25.69 -21.12 16.41
C GLU A 53 24.70 -21.67 17.45
N PRO A 54 23.41 -21.74 17.10
CA PRO A 54 22.39 -22.38 17.94
C PRO A 54 22.53 -23.91 17.91
N GLU A 55 21.86 -24.60 18.84
CA GLU A 55 21.78 -26.07 18.81
C GLU A 55 21.05 -26.60 17.57
N ALA A 56 20.07 -25.84 17.08
CA ALA A 56 19.34 -26.14 15.86
C ALA A 56 19.04 -24.85 15.07
N ILE A 57 19.20 -24.92 13.75
CA ILE A 57 18.74 -23.86 12.85
C ILE A 57 17.20 -23.89 12.84
N TYR A 58 16.59 -22.73 12.91
CA TYR A 58 15.15 -22.59 12.87
C TYR A 58 14.61 -23.01 11.50
N GLU A 59 13.55 -23.82 11.51
CA GLU A 59 12.80 -24.21 10.34
C GLU A 59 11.36 -23.72 10.49
N ALA A 60 10.83 -23.09 9.43
CA ALA A 60 9.44 -22.68 9.38
C ALA A 60 8.51 -23.89 9.57
N PRO A 61 7.37 -23.72 10.26
CA PRO A 61 6.42 -24.83 10.44
C PRO A 61 5.79 -25.24 9.11
N ASP A 62 5.37 -26.49 9.00
CA ASP A 62 4.60 -26.99 7.83
C ASP A 62 3.14 -26.55 7.86
N GLN A 63 2.65 -26.11 9.03
CA GLN A 63 1.28 -25.66 9.25
C GLN A 63 1.24 -24.19 9.67
N CYS A 64 0.20 -23.49 9.24
CA CYS A 64 -0.03 -22.09 9.57
C CYS A 64 -0.22 -21.95 11.09
N PRO A 65 0.57 -21.12 11.78
CA PRO A 65 0.44 -20.96 13.23
C PRO A 65 -0.85 -20.23 13.66
N VAL A 66 -1.66 -19.77 12.70
CA VAL A 66 -2.90 -19.03 12.95
C VAL A 66 -4.14 -19.88 12.67
N CYS A 67 -4.19 -20.55 11.52
CA CYS A 67 -5.38 -21.33 11.11
C CYS A 67 -5.15 -22.85 11.07
N GLY A 68 -3.92 -23.33 11.29
CA GLY A 68 -3.57 -24.75 11.27
C GLY A 68 -3.45 -25.39 9.88
N GLU A 69 -3.87 -24.70 8.82
CA GLU A 69 -3.80 -25.22 7.45
C GLU A 69 -2.36 -25.38 6.94
N PRO A 70 -2.07 -26.33 6.05
CA PRO A 70 -0.75 -26.52 5.46
C PRO A 70 -0.22 -25.25 4.78
N LEU A 71 1.06 -24.94 4.99
CA LEU A 71 1.75 -23.87 4.29
C LEU A 71 2.29 -24.37 2.95
N VAL A 72 2.34 -23.46 1.98
CA VAL A 72 2.82 -23.74 0.62
C VAL A 72 4.01 -22.84 0.30
N LYS A 73 5.11 -23.44 -0.21
CA LYS A 73 6.20 -22.73 -0.85
C LYS A 73 5.94 -22.69 -2.36
N GLU A 74 5.73 -21.51 -2.93
CA GLU A 74 5.55 -21.40 -4.39
C GLU A 74 6.84 -21.76 -5.11
N ALA A 75 6.72 -22.52 -6.20
CA ALA A 75 7.88 -22.87 -7.02
C ALA A 75 8.53 -21.60 -7.57
N GLY A 76 9.85 -21.46 -7.39
CA GLY A 76 10.62 -20.30 -7.86
C GLY A 76 10.57 -19.08 -6.94
N THR A 77 9.90 -19.14 -5.78
CA THR A 77 9.95 -18.08 -4.76
C THR A 77 10.64 -18.56 -3.48
N ALA A 78 11.14 -17.60 -2.69
CA ALA A 78 11.73 -17.89 -1.38
C ALA A 78 10.68 -18.01 -0.27
N ASP A 79 9.43 -17.61 -0.54
CA ASP A 79 8.41 -17.36 0.46
C ASP A 79 7.54 -18.59 0.72
N ILE A 80 7.23 -18.79 2.00
CA ILE A 80 6.28 -19.81 2.50
C ILE A 80 5.02 -19.06 2.94
N ARG A 81 3.85 -19.48 2.45
CA ARG A 81 2.59 -18.77 2.69
C ARG A 81 1.44 -19.67 3.07
N CYS A 82 0.49 -19.09 3.81
CA CYS A 82 -0.82 -19.67 4.01
C CYS A 82 -1.66 -19.40 2.76
N VAL A 83 -2.33 -20.43 2.24
CA VAL A 83 -3.23 -20.32 1.08
C VAL A 83 -4.70 -20.43 1.45
N ASN A 84 -5.01 -20.59 2.74
CA ASN A 84 -6.38 -20.63 3.23
C ASN A 84 -7.00 -19.22 3.18
N PRO A 85 -8.00 -18.98 2.30
CA PRO A 85 -8.65 -17.66 2.20
C PRO A 85 -9.40 -17.28 3.48
N GLY A 86 -9.83 -18.26 4.30
CA GLY A 86 -10.48 -18.05 5.59
C GLY A 86 -9.51 -17.84 6.75
N CYS A 87 -8.21 -17.72 6.51
CA CYS A 87 -7.23 -17.52 7.58
C CYS A 87 -7.44 -16.14 8.25
N PRO A 88 -7.64 -16.07 9.58
CA PRO A 88 -7.84 -14.80 10.28
C PRO A 88 -6.70 -13.80 10.10
N ALA A 89 -5.46 -14.28 10.00
CA ALA A 89 -4.30 -13.40 9.75
C ALA A 89 -4.27 -12.85 8.33
N GLN A 90 -4.82 -13.58 7.35
CA GLN A 90 -4.97 -13.03 6.01
C GLN A 90 -6.07 -11.99 6.01
N LEU A 91 -7.24 -12.29 6.59
CA LEU A 91 -8.34 -11.34 6.68
C LEU A 91 -7.94 -10.04 7.39
N SER A 92 -7.27 -10.13 8.55
CA SER A 92 -6.78 -8.96 9.28
C SER A 92 -5.82 -8.12 8.44
N ARG A 93 -4.88 -8.76 7.72
CA ARG A 93 -3.96 -8.04 6.83
C ARG A 93 -4.69 -7.41 5.64
N THR A 94 -5.62 -8.11 5.01
CA THR A 94 -6.38 -7.61 3.86
C THR A 94 -7.20 -6.39 4.26
N ILE A 95 -7.95 -6.47 5.36
CA ILE A 95 -8.75 -5.35 5.87
C ILE A 95 -7.85 -4.20 6.31
N SER A 96 -6.74 -4.48 7.00
CA SER A 96 -5.78 -3.43 7.40
C SER A 96 -5.15 -2.74 6.20
N TYR A 97 -4.86 -3.48 5.12
CA TYR A 97 -4.35 -2.90 3.88
C TYR A 97 -5.42 -2.07 3.18
N PHE A 98 -6.64 -2.58 3.06
CA PHE A 98 -7.77 -1.85 2.50
C PHE A 98 -8.01 -0.51 3.20
N ALA A 99 -7.98 -0.51 4.54
CA ALA A 99 -8.15 0.69 5.36
C ALA A 99 -6.94 1.64 5.36
N SER A 100 -5.79 1.20 4.84
CA SER A 100 -4.55 1.95 4.93
C SER A 100 -4.55 3.21 4.07
N ARG A 101 -3.67 4.16 4.40
CA ARG A 101 -3.49 5.42 3.66
C ARG A 101 -3.21 5.25 2.15
N PRO A 102 -2.44 4.25 1.70
CA PRO A 102 -2.32 3.92 0.27
C PRO A 102 -3.62 3.53 -0.44
N CYS A 103 -4.63 3.04 0.28
CA CYS A 103 -5.91 2.55 -0.23
C CYS A 103 -7.02 3.52 0.22
N MET A 104 -7.98 3.06 1.03
CA MET A 104 -9.17 3.85 1.40
C MET A 104 -8.95 4.89 2.50
N ASP A 105 -7.74 4.97 3.08
CA ASP A 105 -7.34 6.01 4.05
C ASP A 105 -8.34 6.21 5.20
N ILE A 106 -8.77 5.10 5.82
CA ILE A 106 -9.76 5.11 6.89
C ILE A 106 -9.05 5.32 8.22
N ALA A 107 -8.93 6.59 8.62
CA ALA A 107 -8.33 6.96 9.90
C ALA A 107 -9.07 6.31 11.08
N GLY A 108 -8.31 5.73 12.00
CA GLY A 108 -8.85 5.04 13.18
C GLY A 108 -9.08 3.54 13.00
N LEU A 109 -9.07 3.01 11.77
CA LEU A 109 -9.19 1.58 11.49
C LEU A 109 -7.81 0.91 11.36
N GLY A 110 -7.03 0.97 12.44
CA GLY A 110 -5.69 0.36 12.50
C GLY A 110 -5.73 -1.15 12.73
N PRO A 111 -4.57 -1.85 12.61
CA PRO A 111 -4.51 -3.31 12.74
C PRO A 111 -5.13 -3.87 14.02
N LYS A 112 -4.96 -3.17 15.16
CA LYS A 112 -5.55 -3.60 16.45
C LYS A 112 -7.08 -3.55 16.44
N GLN A 113 -7.64 -2.47 15.89
CA GLN A 113 -9.08 -2.30 15.77
C GLN A 113 -9.66 -3.33 14.80
N VAL A 114 -8.98 -3.56 13.67
CA VAL A 114 -9.35 -4.58 12.68
C VAL A 114 -9.36 -5.98 13.32
N GLU A 115 -8.33 -6.34 14.07
CA GLU A 115 -8.28 -7.63 14.80
C GLU A 115 -9.43 -7.78 15.80
N ALA A 116 -9.73 -6.72 16.57
CA ALA A 116 -10.83 -6.74 17.52
C ALA A 116 -12.20 -6.90 16.83
N LEU A 117 -12.45 -6.15 15.76
CA LEU A 117 -13.69 -6.20 14.99
C LEU A 117 -13.89 -7.55 14.28
N ILE A 118 -12.81 -8.18 13.79
CA ILE A 118 -12.86 -9.56 13.28
C ILE A 118 -13.17 -10.54 14.41
N GLY A 119 -12.49 -10.42 15.55
CA GLY A 119 -12.67 -11.31 16.71
C GLY A 119 -14.09 -11.28 17.28
N GLU A 120 -14.76 -10.12 17.19
CA GLU A 120 -16.16 -9.93 17.58
C GLU A 120 -17.17 -10.27 16.47
N GLY A 121 -16.69 -10.60 15.26
CA GLY A 121 -17.51 -11.07 14.15
C GLY A 121 -18.16 -9.97 13.30
N TYR A 122 -17.83 -8.70 13.52
CA TYR A 122 -18.33 -7.58 12.71
C TYR A 122 -17.70 -7.54 11.32
N LEU A 123 -16.45 -8.02 11.18
CA LEU A 123 -15.73 -8.02 9.92
C LEU A 123 -15.40 -9.45 9.48
N LYS A 124 -15.97 -9.86 8.34
CA LYS A 124 -15.70 -11.13 7.65
C LYS A 124 -15.05 -10.90 6.28
N SER A 125 -15.15 -9.68 5.79
CA SER A 125 -14.61 -9.14 4.55
C SER A 125 -14.34 -7.65 4.75
N TYR A 126 -13.59 -7.04 3.83
CA TYR A 126 -13.38 -5.59 3.86
C TYR A 126 -14.63 -4.79 3.45
N ALA A 127 -15.63 -5.42 2.82
CA ALA A 127 -16.89 -4.76 2.49
C ALA A 127 -17.76 -4.53 3.75
N ASP A 128 -17.61 -5.35 4.80
CA ASP A 128 -18.33 -5.18 6.07
C ASP A 128 -17.95 -3.89 6.81
N ILE A 129 -16.83 -3.26 6.44
CA ILE A 129 -16.43 -1.95 7.00
C ILE A 129 -17.55 -0.92 6.81
N TYR A 130 -18.24 -0.97 5.66
CA TYR A 130 -19.26 0.01 5.30
C TYR A 130 -20.63 -0.24 5.94
N THR A 131 -20.81 -1.37 6.65
CA THR A 131 -22.02 -1.66 7.44
C THR A 131 -21.80 -1.47 8.95
N LEU A 132 -20.58 -1.11 9.40
CA LEU A 132 -20.28 -0.90 10.82
C LEU A 132 -21.15 0.19 11.49
N ALA A 133 -21.67 1.14 10.71
CA ALA A 133 -22.57 2.17 11.22
C ALA A 133 -23.86 1.59 11.82
N GLU A 134 -24.31 0.42 11.34
CA GLU A 134 -25.49 -0.30 11.86
C GLU A 134 -25.26 -0.84 13.27
N HIS A 135 -23.98 -1.01 13.66
CA HIS A 135 -23.58 -1.55 14.97
C HIS A 135 -23.02 -0.47 15.90
N ARG A 136 -23.26 0.82 15.62
CA ARG A 136 -22.66 1.94 16.36
C ARG A 136 -22.79 1.80 17.88
N ASP A 137 -24.00 1.56 18.37
CA ASP A 137 -24.27 1.55 19.81
C ASP A 137 -23.59 0.35 20.50
N GLU A 138 -23.57 -0.83 19.85
CA GLU A 138 -22.86 -2.01 20.34
C GLU A 138 -21.33 -1.79 20.38
N LEU A 139 -20.77 -1.12 19.37
CA LEU A 139 -19.35 -0.79 19.31
C LEU A 139 -18.93 0.16 20.43
N ILE A 140 -19.80 1.10 20.81
CA ILE A 140 -19.58 2.02 21.93
C ILE A 140 -19.68 1.28 23.27
N GLU A 141 -20.70 0.42 23.44
CA GLU A 141 -20.90 -0.34 24.67
C GLU A 141 -19.73 -1.28 24.95
N LYS A 142 -19.26 -2.00 23.93
CA LYS A 142 -18.12 -2.93 24.05
C LYS A 142 -16.76 -2.22 24.10
N GLY A 143 -16.69 -0.98 23.64
CA GLY A 143 -15.44 -0.21 23.58
C GLY A 143 -14.41 -0.76 22.58
N THR A 144 -14.86 -1.53 21.59
CA THR A 144 -14.03 -2.26 20.60
C THR A 144 -13.09 -1.33 19.83
N VAL A 145 -13.60 -0.16 19.43
CA VAL A 145 -12.83 0.89 18.73
C VAL A 145 -12.40 1.99 19.70
N GLY A 146 -13.30 2.34 20.63
CA GLY A 146 -13.12 3.39 21.61
C GLY A 146 -14.44 3.76 22.27
N ARG A 147 -14.45 4.89 22.96
CA ARG A 147 -15.69 5.50 23.47
C ARG A 147 -16.43 6.21 22.32
N GLU A 148 -17.63 6.70 22.60
CA GLU A 148 -18.50 7.44 21.66
C GLU A 148 -17.76 8.27 20.62
N LYS A 149 -16.98 9.28 21.03
CA LYS A 149 -16.24 10.15 20.11
C LYS A 149 -15.26 9.40 19.19
N GLY A 150 -14.61 8.35 19.69
CA GLY A 150 -13.69 7.53 18.90
C GLY A 150 -14.42 6.71 17.84
N THR A 151 -15.54 6.10 18.22
CA THR A 151 -16.42 5.36 17.31
C THR A 151 -17.00 6.28 16.25
N ASP A 152 -17.52 7.45 16.64
CA ASP A 152 -18.10 8.43 15.71
C ASP A 152 -17.08 8.93 14.69
N ASN A 153 -15.85 9.22 15.15
CA ASN A 153 -14.77 9.63 14.24
C ASN A 153 -14.41 8.54 13.24
N LEU A 154 -14.37 7.27 13.67
CA LEU A 154 -14.13 6.15 12.75
C LEU A 154 -15.26 6.04 11.72
N LEU A 155 -16.51 6.03 12.17
CA LEU A 155 -17.67 5.90 11.28
C LEU A 155 -17.76 7.07 10.28
N ALA A 156 -17.45 8.29 10.73
CA ALA A 156 -17.34 9.45 9.83
C ALA A 156 -16.20 9.29 8.81
N GLY A 157 -15.05 8.73 9.22
CA GLY A 157 -13.94 8.42 8.32
C GLY A 157 -14.29 7.35 7.29
N ILE A 158 -15.03 6.32 7.69
CA ILE A 158 -15.56 5.29 6.78
C ILE A 158 -16.50 5.93 5.76
N GLU A 159 -17.44 6.76 6.20
CA GLU A 159 -18.37 7.43 5.29
C GLU A 159 -17.66 8.37 4.31
N ALA A 160 -16.71 9.17 4.79
CA ALA A 160 -15.90 10.03 3.95
C ALA A 160 -15.09 9.24 2.91
N SER A 161 -14.59 8.06 3.27
CA SER A 161 -13.81 7.21 2.35
C SER A 161 -14.59 6.73 1.13
N LYS A 162 -15.93 6.73 1.18
CA LYS A 162 -16.76 6.35 0.03
C LYS A 162 -16.56 7.25 -1.18
N GLN A 163 -16.17 8.51 -0.94
CA GLN A 163 -15.93 9.53 -1.96
C GLN A 163 -14.47 9.51 -2.48
N ASN A 164 -13.65 8.56 -2.04
CA ASN A 164 -12.29 8.42 -2.55
C ASN A 164 -12.29 8.06 -4.04
N GLU A 165 -11.23 8.45 -4.72
CA GLU A 165 -10.94 8.03 -6.09
C GLU A 165 -11.02 6.49 -6.25
N PRO A 166 -11.64 5.97 -7.32
CA PRO A 166 -11.88 4.53 -7.50
C PRO A 166 -10.59 3.71 -7.62
N TRP A 167 -9.47 4.31 -8.00
CA TRP A 167 -8.18 3.60 -8.03
C TRP A 167 -7.73 3.16 -6.62
N ARG A 168 -8.14 3.89 -5.57
CA ARG A 168 -7.85 3.52 -4.17
C ARG A 168 -8.62 2.26 -3.78
N LEU A 169 -9.88 2.17 -4.22
CA LEU A 169 -10.72 1.01 -4.04
C LEU A 169 -10.12 -0.20 -4.76
N LEU A 170 -9.73 -0.04 -6.03
CA LEU A 170 -9.06 -1.08 -6.81
C LEU A 170 -7.75 -1.57 -6.17
N ALA A 171 -6.91 -0.65 -5.68
CA ALA A 171 -5.71 -1.02 -4.94
C ALA A 171 -6.06 -1.80 -3.66
N GLY A 172 -7.13 -1.40 -2.96
CA GLY A 172 -7.63 -2.05 -1.76
C GLY A 172 -8.10 -3.50 -1.97
N PHE A 173 -8.49 -3.90 -3.19
CA PHE A 173 -8.89 -5.29 -3.48
C PHE A 173 -7.76 -6.29 -3.23
N GLY A 174 -6.49 -5.84 -3.24
CA GLY A 174 -5.34 -6.69 -2.96
C GLY A 174 -5.06 -7.71 -4.06
N ILE A 175 -5.45 -7.41 -5.30
CA ILE A 175 -5.18 -8.26 -6.47
C ILE A 175 -3.67 -8.34 -6.70
N ARG A 176 -3.15 -9.55 -6.95
CA ARG A 176 -1.72 -9.80 -7.13
C ARG A 176 -1.16 -8.89 -8.24
N ASN A 177 -0.03 -8.24 -7.95
CA ASN A 177 0.66 -7.29 -8.85
C ASN A 177 -0.12 -6.01 -9.21
N VAL A 178 -1.28 -5.77 -8.59
CA VAL A 178 -2.06 -4.54 -8.76
C VAL A 178 -1.79 -3.63 -7.56
N GLY A 179 -0.66 -2.92 -7.61
CA GLY A 179 -0.35 -1.86 -6.65
C GLY A 179 -0.97 -0.52 -7.04
N ASN A 180 -0.75 0.52 -6.22
CA ASN A 180 -1.34 1.84 -6.44
C ASN A 180 -1.06 2.46 -7.81
N THR A 181 0.14 2.28 -8.38
CA THR A 181 0.47 2.79 -9.72
C THR A 181 -0.32 2.06 -10.80
N THR A 182 -0.35 0.73 -10.72
CA THR A 182 -1.13 -0.13 -11.61
C THR A 182 -2.61 0.21 -11.55
N ALA A 183 -3.17 0.35 -10.34
CA ALA A 183 -4.57 0.69 -10.13
C ALA A 183 -4.94 2.05 -10.75
N ARG A 184 -4.08 3.07 -10.59
CA ARG A 184 -4.29 4.38 -11.26
C ARG A 184 -4.29 4.24 -12.78
N ASN A 185 -3.32 3.52 -13.35
CA ASN A 185 -3.23 3.34 -14.80
C ASN A 185 -4.46 2.61 -15.36
N LEU A 186 -4.93 1.57 -14.66
CA LEU A 186 -6.15 0.86 -15.03
C LEU A 186 -7.36 1.80 -14.98
N MET A 187 -7.57 2.55 -13.90
CA MET A 187 -8.71 3.45 -13.81
C MET A 187 -8.65 4.60 -14.83
N ARG A 188 -7.46 5.10 -15.17
CA ARG A 188 -7.28 6.08 -16.26
C ARG A 188 -7.69 5.54 -17.63
N GLN A 189 -7.56 4.24 -17.88
CA GLN A 189 -7.88 3.61 -19.16
C GLN A 189 -9.34 3.16 -19.25
N PHE A 190 -9.86 2.60 -18.16
CA PHE A 190 -11.20 1.99 -18.14
C PHE A 190 -12.29 2.92 -17.63
N HIS A 191 -11.94 3.98 -16.90
CA HIS A 191 -12.82 4.98 -16.29
C HIS A 191 -13.83 4.44 -15.25
N SER A 192 -14.18 3.15 -15.25
CA SER A 192 -14.99 2.53 -14.21
C SER A 192 -14.49 1.15 -13.83
N LEU A 193 -14.76 0.77 -12.58
CA LEU A 193 -14.49 -0.59 -12.09
C LEU A 193 -15.33 -1.63 -12.83
N ASP A 194 -16.52 -1.27 -13.29
CA ASP A 194 -17.39 -2.15 -14.07
C ASP A 194 -16.81 -2.42 -15.46
N ALA A 195 -16.33 -1.38 -16.16
CA ALA A 195 -15.66 -1.56 -17.45
C ALA A 195 -14.37 -2.39 -17.31
N LEU A 196 -13.61 -2.17 -16.23
CA LEU A 196 -12.44 -2.99 -15.92
C LEU A 196 -12.81 -4.45 -15.64
N ALA A 197 -13.90 -4.70 -14.93
CA ALA A 197 -14.37 -6.06 -14.60
C ALA A 197 -14.82 -6.84 -15.84
N GLU A 198 -15.36 -6.16 -16.85
CA GLU A 198 -15.78 -6.76 -18.11
C GLU A 198 -14.62 -6.94 -19.12
N ALA A 199 -13.49 -6.24 -18.94
CA ALA A 199 -12.37 -6.26 -19.88
C ALA A 199 -11.72 -7.63 -20.03
N ASP A 200 -11.60 -8.13 -21.26
CA ASP A 200 -10.96 -9.40 -21.54
C ASP A 200 -9.42 -9.37 -21.37
N LEU A 201 -8.80 -10.55 -21.43
CA LEU A 201 -7.37 -10.69 -21.23
C LEU A 201 -6.55 -9.87 -22.24
N GLU A 202 -6.99 -9.84 -23.50
CA GLU A 202 -6.32 -9.09 -24.57
C GLU A 202 -6.33 -7.59 -24.27
N THR A 203 -7.50 -7.04 -23.92
CA THR A 203 -7.68 -5.63 -23.56
C THR A 203 -6.85 -5.26 -22.34
N LEU A 204 -6.81 -6.12 -21.32
CA LEU A 204 -5.99 -5.91 -20.11
C LEU A 204 -4.49 -5.88 -20.44
N THR A 205 -4.01 -6.80 -21.28
CA THR A 205 -2.59 -6.84 -21.68
C THR A 205 -2.17 -5.70 -22.61
N ALA A 206 -3.12 -5.03 -23.26
CA ALA A 206 -2.84 -3.85 -24.07
C ALA A 206 -2.51 -2.61 -23.23
N VAL A 207 -2.86 -2.60 -21.94
CA VAL A 207 -2.57 -1.49 -21.04
C VAL A 207 -1.06 -1.43 -20.73
N PRO A 208 -0.40 -0.26 -20.86
CA PRO A 208 1.00 -0.11 -20.52
C PRO A 208 1.32 -0.63 -19.09
N ASP A 209 2.43 -1.35 -18.97
CA ASP A 209 2.92 -1.97 -17.72
C ASP A 209 2.04 -3.11 -17.15
N ILE A 210 1.01 -3.57 -17.87
CA ILE A 210 0.25 -4.77 -17.52
C ILE A 210 0.77 -5.98 -18.30
N GLY A 211 1.46 -6.88 -17.59
CA GLY A 211 1.85 -8.18 -18.12
C GLY A 211 0.78 -9.26 -17.94
N GLU A 212 0.97 -10.40 -18.62
CA GLU A 212 0.05 -11.55 -18.61
C GLU A 212 -0.30 -12.03 -17.19
N THR A 213 0.68 -12.15 -16.28
CA THR A 213 0.42 -12.57 -14.89
C THR A 213 -0.53 -11.63 -14.15
N THR A 214 -0.44 -10.32 -14.40
CA THR A 214 -1.32 -9.33 -13.78
C THR A 214 -2.71 -9.37 -14.41
N ALA A 215 -2.79 -9.48 -15.73
CA ALA A 215 -4.06 -9.59 -16.45
C ALA A 215 -4.84 -10.85 -16.04
N VAL A 216 -4.17 -11.99 -15.91
CA VAL A 216 -4.77 -13.23 -15.39
C VAL A 216 -5.27 -13.04 -13.96
N GLY A 217 -4.48 -12.41 -13.07
CA GLY A 217 -4.91 -12.15 -11.69
C GLY A 217 -6.13 -11.24 -11.59
N LEU A 218 -6.25 -10.24 -12.48
CA LEU A 218 -7.44 -9.40 -12.61
C LEU A 218 -8.66 -10.22 -13.05
N ARG A 219 -8.52 -11.05 -14.09
CA ARG A 219 -9.60 -11.92 -14.57
C ARG A 219 -10.03 -12.91 -13.49
N GLU A 220 -9.10 -13.62 -12.86
CA GLU A 220 -9.40 -14.56 -11.77
C GLU A 220 -10.18 -13.88 -10.64
N TYR A 221 -9.84 -12.65 -10.29
CA TYR A 221 -10.56 -11.89 -9.27
C TYR A 221 -11.98 -11.55 -9.73
N PHE A 222 -12.14 -10.87 -10.87
CA PHE A 222 -13.46 -10.40 -11.33
C PHE A 222 -14.39 -11.53 -11.78
N ASP A 223 -13.85 -12.67 -12.23
CA ASP A 223 -14.63 -13.86 -12.57
C ASP A 223 -15.04 -14.68 -11.35
N SER A 224 -14.40 -14.47 -10.20
CA SER A 224 -14.72 -15.16 -8.95
C SER A 224 -16.02 -14.66 -8.31
N GLU A 225 -16.73 -15.55 -7.60
CA GLU A 225 -17.93 -15.17 -6.84
C GLU A 225 -17.62 -14.12 -5.77
N PHE A 226 -16.46 -14.20 -5.14
CA PHE A 226 -16.01 -13.20 -4.18
C PHE A 226 -15.85 -11.81 -4.83
N GLY A 227 -15.15 -11.72 -5.96
CA GLY A 227 -14.94 -10.44 -6.64
C GLY A 227 -16.25 -9.79 -7.11
N LYS A 228 -17.17 -10.59 -7.65
CA LYS A 228 -18.52 -10.14 -8.04
C LYS A 228 -19.32 -9.64 -6.83
N GLU A 229 -19.31 -10.39 -5.72
CA GLU A 229 -19.98 -9.99 -4.48
C GLU A 229 -19.42 -8.67 -3.96
N MET A 230 -18.09 -8.51 -3.95
CA MET A 230 -17.45 -7.29 -3.45
C MET A 230 -17.83 -6.07 -4.30
N LEU A 231 -17.82 -6.18 -5.63
CA LEU A 231 -18.26 -5.09 -6.51
C LEU A 231 -19.69 -4.65 -6.21
N GLU A 232 -20.62 -5.60 -6.07
CA GLU A 232 -22.01 -5.30 -5.77
C GLU A 232 -22.17 -4.64 -4.39
N ARG A 233 -21.48 -5.17 -3.37
CA ARG A 233 -21.55 -4.62 -2.01
C ARG A 233 -20.98 -3.21 -1.92
N PHE A 234 -19.90 -2.92 -2.64
CA PHE A 234 -19.34 -1.57 -2.67
C PHE A 234 -20.26 -0.58 -3.41
N ARG A 235 -20.85 -1.01 -4.52
CA ARG A 235 -21.87 -0.23 -5.22
C ARG A 235 -23.07 0.08 -4.31
N ALA A 236 -23.61 -0.94 -3.65
CA ALA A 236 -24.73 -0.80 -2.72
C ALA A 236 -24.39 0.10 -1.52
N SER A 237 -23.12 0.11 -1.10
CA SER A 237 -22.62 0.97 -0.02
C SER A 237 -22.39 2.43 -0.46
N GLY A 238 -22.52 2.73 -1.76
CA GLY A 238 -22.38 4.08 -2.32
C GLY A 238 -20.93 4.54 -2.50
N LEU A 239 -20.00 3.61 -2.70
CA LEU A 239 -18.62 3.98 -3.05
C LEU A 239 -18.54 4.50 -4.47
N THR A 240 -17.62 5.43 -4.72
CA THR A 240 -17.26 5.89 -6.06
C THR A 240 -16.66 4.75 -6.87
N MET A 241 -17.38 4.31 -7.90
CA MET A 241 -16.97 3.21 -8.81
C MET A 241 -16.41 3.71 -10.15
N GLU A 242 -16.62 4.99 -10.44
CA GLU A 242 -16.25 5.64 -11.69
C GLU A 242 -15.29 6.78 -11.41
N GLN A 243 -14.29 6.92 -12.26
CA GLN A 243 -13.36 8.02 -12.19
C GLN A 243 -14.03 9.21 -12.84
N GLU A 244 -14.07 10.34 -12.12
CA GLU A 244 -14.48 11.59 -12.76
C GLU A 244 -13.52 11.88 -13.92
N ASP A 245 -14.06 12.30 -15.06
CA ASP A 245 -13.29 12.81 -16.18
C ASP A 245 -12.59 14.11 -15.75
N THR A 246 -11.50 13.95 -15.01
CA THR A 246 -10.47 14.96 -14.90
C THR A 246 -9.93 15.11 -16.31
N GLN A 247 -10.16 16.27 -16.92
CA GLN A 247 -9.65 16.58 -18.26
C GLN A 247 -8.17 16.23 -18.30
N GLN A 248 -7.85 15.05 -18.86
CA GLN A 248 -6.48 14.67 -19.12
C GLN A 248 -6.01 15.63 -20.21
N SER A 249 -5.09 16.51 -19.84
CA SER A 249 -4.41 17.36 -20.79
C SER A 249 -3.10 16.67 -21.18
N ASN A 250 -2.61 16.94 -22.39
CA ASN A 250 -1.29 16.50 -22.80
C ASN A 250 -0.26 17.63 -22.65
N VAL A 251 -0.55 18.64 -21.83
CA VAL A 251 0.25 19.86 -21.71
C VAL A 251 1.68 19.54 -21.25
N LEU A 252 1.87 18.46 -20.48
CA LEU A 252 3.17 18.01 -19.99
C LEU A 252 3.74 16.83 -20.77
N GLU A 253 3.17 16.45 -21.91
CA GLU A 253 3.65 15.32 -22.70
C GLU A 253 5.13 15.47 -23.08
N GLY A 254 5.92 14.42 -22.83
CA GLY A 254 7.36 14.43 -23.08
C GLY A 254 8.20 15.21 -22.06
N THR A 255 7.58 15.84 -21.06
CA THR A 255 8.31 16.54 -20.00
C THR A 255 8.70 15.61 -18.85
N THR A 256 9.87 15.83 -18.27
CA THR A 256 10.30 15.12 -17.05
C THR A 256 10.47 16.12 -15.92
N ILE A 257 9.72 15.96 -14.84
CA ILE A 257 9.65 16.93 -13.74
C ILE A 257 10.16 16.28 -12.45
N VAL A 258 10.95 17.03 -11.69
CA VAL A 258 11.39 16.64 -10.34
C VAL A 258 10.73 17.58 -9.34
N VAL A 259 10.24 17.04 -8.23
CA VAL A 259 9.66 17.84 -7.15
C VAL A 259 10.57 17.78 -5.94
N THR A 260 10.88 18.92 -5.33
CA THR A 260 11.70 19.03 -4.11
C THR A 260 11.20 20.12 -3.17
N GLY A 261 11.57 20.04 -1.89
CA GLY A 261 11.08 20.94 -0.85
C GLY A 261 9.69 20.58 -0.33
N THR A 262 9.23 21.38 0.63
CA THR A 262 7.86 21.36 1.18
C THR A 262 7.02 22.36 0.39
N LEU A 263 5.94 21.87 -0.19
CA LEU A 263 4.97 22.64 -0.96
C LEU A 263 3.94 23.26 0.00
N THR A 264 3.35 24.41 -0.37
CA THR A 264 2.47 25.22 0.47
C THR A 264 1.04 24.71 0.46
N THR A 265 0.53 24.28 -0.69
CA THR A 265 -0.87 23.85 -0.84
C THR A 265 -1.01 22.36 -1.13
N LEU A 266 -0.10 21.78 -1.92
CA LEU A 266 -0.14 20.37 -2.30
C LEU A 266 0.88 19.53 -1.53
N THR A 267 0.56 18.26 -1.34
CA THR A 267 1.54 17.27 -0.93
C THR A 267 2.41 16.86 -2.11
N ARG A 268 3.60 16.34 -1.80
CA ARG A 268 4.51 15.80 -2.81
C ARG A 268 3.90 14.67 -3.65
N ASN A 269 2.88 13.97 -3.14
CA ASN A 269 2.21 12.92 -3.88
C ASN A 269 1.14 13.51 -4.81
N GLU A 270 0.35 14.47 -4.36
CA GLU A 270 -0.67 15.14 -5.18
C GLU A 270 -0.05 15.84 -6.39
N ILE A 271 1.07 16.55 -6.22
CA ILE A 271 1.73 17.19 -7.37
C ILE A 271 2.31 16.17 -8.36
N LYS A 272 2.73 14.98 -7.90
CA LYS A 272 3.18 13.92 -8.82
C LYS A 272 2.00 13.39 -9.63
N GLU A 273 0.85 13.23 -8.98
CA GLU A 273 -0.39 12.84 -9.65
C GLU A 273 -0.79 13.89 -10.69
N LEU A 274 -0.69 15.20 -10.38
CA LEU A 274 -0.93 16.26 -11.35
C LEU A 274 0.04 16.21 -12.54
N ILE A 275 1.34 15.98 -12.29
CA ILE A 275 2.33 15.82 -13.37
C ILE A 275 1.93 14.67 -14.29
N GLU A 276 1.60 13.52 -13.71
CA GLU A 276 1.25 12.31 -14.45
C GLU A 276 -0.11 12.40 -15.15
N ASN A 277 -1.10 13.08 -14.55
CA ASN A 277 -2.42 13.31 -15.14
C ASN A 277 -2.38 14.24 -16.35
N ASN A 278 -1.32 15.04 -16.49
CA ASN A 278 -1.14 15.96 -17.62
C ASN A 278 -0.10 15.45 -18.65
N GLY A 279 0.23 14.15 -18.62
CA GLY A 279 1.14 13.50 -19.58
C GLY A 279 2.64 13.61 -19.27
N GLY A 280 3.00 14.19 -18.12
CA GLY A 280 4.38 14.38 -17.69
C GLY A 280 4.94 13.22 -16.88
N LYS A 281 6.27 13.14 -16.78
CA LYS A 281 6.97 12.11 -15.99
C LYS A 281 7.57 12.68 -14.71
N ALA A 282 7.03 12.30 -13.55
CA ALA A 282 7.61 12.66 -12.26
C ALA A 282 8.80 11.76 -11.89
N THR A 283 9.98 12.34 -11.59
CA THR A 283 11.19 11.58 -11.23
C THR A 283 11.80 12.02 -9.90
N GLY A 284 12.57 11.12 -9.28
CA GLY A 284 13.16 11.35 -7.96
C GLY A 284 14.48 12.14 -7.96
N SER A 285 15.14 12.26 -9.11
CA SER A 285 16.51 12.78 -9.22
C SER A 285 16.67 13.72 -10.39
N VAL A 286 17.32 14.88 -10.15
CA VAL A 286 17.66 15.81 -11.21
C VAL A 286 18.78 15.24 -12.08
N SER A 287 18.54 15.20 -13.38
CA SER A 287 19.45 14.82 -14.46
C SER A 287 19.39 15.81 -15.62
N LYS A 288 20.27 15.66 -16.62
CA LYS A 288 20.22 16.45 -17.87
C LYS A 288 18.95 16.25 -18.69
N LYS A 289 18.18 15.18 -18.43
CA LYS A 289 16.89 14.91 -19.10
C LYS A 289 15.70 15.54 -18.38
N THR A 290 15.94 16.24 -17.27
CA THR A 290 14.88 16.90 -16.50
C THR A 290 14.47 18.17 -17.21
N SER A 291 13.20 18.30 -17.53
CA SER A 291 12.61 19.49 -18.14
C SER A 291 12.42 20.59 -17.11
N TYR A 292 11.89 20.27 -15.93
CA TYR A 292 11.60 21.24 -14.87
C TYR A 292 11.87 20.68 -13.46
N LEU A 293 12.26 21.56 -12.55
CA LEU A 293 12.27 21.30 -11.11
C LEU A 293 11.19 22.15 -10.43
N VAL A 294 10.17 21.53 -9.85
CA VAL A 294 9.25 22.23 -8.94
C VAL A 294 9.87 22.27 -7.55
N ALA A 295 10.11 23.48 -7.03
CA ALA A 295 10.81 23.69 -5.78
C ALA A 295 9.94 24.45 -4.77
N GLY A 296 9.60 23.78 -3.66
CA GLY A 296 9.00 24.41 -2.48
C GLY A 296 10.05 24.88 -1.47
N GLU A 297 9.60 25.21 -0.26
CA GLU A 297 10.48 25.61 0.84
C GLU A 297 11.49 24.50 1.17
N ALA A 298 12.71 24.88 1.56
CA ALA A 298 13.79 23.94 1.90
C ALA A 298 14.18 22.94 0.77
N ALA A 299 14.11 23.36 -0.50
CA ALA A 299 14.44 22.56 -1.69
C ALA A 299 15.83 21.88 -1.72
N GLY A 300 16.78 22.37 -0.92
CA GLY A 300 18.04 21.67 -0.58
C GLY A 300 18.96 21.35 -1.76
N SER A 301 19.66 20.22 -1.70
CA SER A 301 20.71 19.81 -2.66
C SER A 301 20.23 19.56 -4.09
N LYS A 302 18.93 19.31 -4.30
CA LYS A 302 18.33 19.14 -5.63
C LYS A 302 18.19 20.46 -6.37
N LEU A 303 17.92 21.56 -5.66
CA LEU A 303 17.88 22.91 -6.24
C LEU A 303 19.25 23.30 -6.80
N THR A 304 20.31 23.11 -6.01
CA THR A 304 21.68 23.38 -6.43
C THR A 304 22.08 22.54 -7.65
N LYS A 305 21.64 21.28 -7.70
CA LYS A 305 21.89 20.38 -8.84
C LYS A 305 21.12 20.79 -10.10
N ALA A 306 19.90 21.31 -9.97
CA ALA A 306 19.15 21.84 -11.11
C ALA A 306 19.81 23.10 -11.68
N GLN A 307 20.20 24.03 -10.80
CA GLN A 307 20.92 25.25 -11.19
C GLN A 307 22.24 24.95 -11.92
N SER A 308 23.02 23.98 -11.44
CA SER A 308 24.29 23.60 -12.09
C SER A 308 24.13 22.90 -13.44
N LEU A 309 22.98 22.26 -13.65
CA LEU A 309 22.62 21.61 -14.92
C LEU A 309 21.81 22.51 -15.86
N GLY A 310 21.50 23.75 -15.45
CA GLY A 310 20.68 24.68 -16.23
C GLY A 310 19.23 24.27 -16.37
N VAL A 311 18.71 23.44 -15.46
CA VAL A 311 17.31 22.99 -15.46
C VAL A 311 16.43 24.12 -14.89
N PRO A 312 15.39 24.57 -15.61
CA PRO A 312 14.44 25.57 -15.12
C PRO A 312 13.78 25.16 -13.79
N VAL A 313 13.64 26.13 -12.88
CA VAL A 313 13.03 25.93 -11.56
C VAL A 313 11.70 26.68 -11.54
N LEU A 314 10.62 25.98 -11.17
CA LEU A 314 9.27 26.52 -11.03
C LEU A 314 8.86 26.54 -9.57
N SER A 315 8.09 27.54 -9.17
CA SER A 315 7.30 27.53 -7.95
C SER A 315 6.07 26.61 -8.11
N GLU A 316 5.40 26.32 -7.00
CA GLU A 316 4.13 25.58 -7.01
C GLU A 316 3.04 26.30 -7.80
N GLU A 317 2.94 27.62 -7.62
CA GLU A 317 1.97 28.48 -8.31
C GLU A 317 2.25 28.53 -9.83
N GLU A 318 3.53 28.63 -10.22
CA GLU A 318 3.94 28.61 -11.63
C GLU A 318 3.67 27.26 -12.29
N PHE A 319 3.85 26.16 -11.53
CA PHE A 319 3.50 24.82 -12.02
C PHE A 319 1.99 24.69 -12.25
N LEU A 320 1.15 25.15 -11.31
CA LEU A 320 -0.30 25.11 -11.47
C LEU A 320 -0.77 25.98 -12.64
N ALA A 321 -0.22 27.18 -12.79
CA ALA A 321 -0.54 28.06 -13.92
C ALA A 321 -0.15 27.46 -15.28
N MET A 322 0.86 26.59 -15.32
CA MET A 322 1.24 25.85 -16.52
C MET A 322 0.22 24.76 -16.89
N LEU A 323 -0.53 24.22 -15.93
CA LEU A 323 -1.56 23.20 -16.17
C LEU A 323 -2.89 23.78 -16.66
N GLU A 324 -3.14 25.07 -16.44
CA GLU A 324 -4.38 25.77 -16.82
C GLU A 324 -4.37 26.31 -18.27
N GLN A 325 -3.33 26.01 -19.06
CA GLN A 325 -3.17 26.43 -20.46
C GLN A 325 -3.64 25.36 -21.45
#